data_AF-N8QA72-F1
#
_entry.id   AF-N8QA72-F1
#
_cell.length_a   1.000
_cell.length_b   1.000
_cell.length_c   1.000
_cell.angle_alpha   90.00
_cell.angle_beta   90.00
_cell.angle_gamma   90.00
#
_symmetry.space_group_name_H-M   'P 1'
#
loop_
_entity.id
_entity.type
_entity.pdbx_description
1 polymer ?
#
loop_
_entity_poly.entity_id
_entity_poly.type
_entity_poly.pdbx_seq_one_letter_code
_entity_poly.pdbx_strand_id
1 'polypeptide(L)'
;MGPPLSDIVQQNQQNGFSELLKVAEKHHKKVIVMSEPYAFNKNISLLFKRAMWLHRDLNLQSYMNNPKATEQKRATKIINEIVSKHPNTILLTQQELFRSDQMATDTIPYSLDGRHISIIGSLASAEYFEQQAKYETLKQFIWE
;
A
#
# COMPACT_ATOMS: atom_id res chain seq x y z
N MET A 1 -3.06 7.70 -10.32
CA MET A 1 -3.16 6.60 -9.34
C MET A 1 -4.57 6.04 -9.39
N GLY A 2 -4.73 4.71 -9.37
CA GLY A 2 -6.04 4.08 -9.22
C GLY A 2 -6.59 4.22 -7.79
N PRO A 3 -7.82 3.78 -7.52
CA PRO A 3 -8.36 3.79 -6.16
C PRO A 3 -7.52 2.88 -5.25
N PRO A 4 -7.43 3.21 -3.95
CA PRO A 4 -6.83 2.31 -2.98
C PRO A 4 -7.54 0.94 -2.96
N LEU A 5 -6.80 -0.12 -2.62
CA LEU A 5 -7.34 -1.49 -2.66
C LEU A 5 -8.54 -1.68 -1.70
N SER A 6 -8.53 -0.99 -0.56
CA SER A 6 -9.66 -0.99 0.37
C SER A 6 -10.94 -0.42 -0.26
N ASP A 7 -10.83 0.64 -1.05
CA ASP A 7 -11.96 1.27 -1.73
C ASP A 7 -12.59 0.32 -2.77
N ILE A 8 -11.80 -0.48 -3.51
CA ILE A 8 -12.32 -1.47 -4.47
C ILE A 8 -13.28 -2.45 -3.78
N VAL A 9 -12.93 -2.89 -2.58
CA VAL A 9 -13.74 -3.85 -1.82
C VAL A 9 -14.93 -3.16 -1.15
N GLN A 10 -14.72 -2.01 -0.52
CA GLN A 10 -15.78 -1.26 0.15
C GLN A 10 -16.87 -0.78 -0.82
N GLN A 11 -16.51 -0.44 -2.06
CA GLN A 11 -17.44 0.05 -3.08
C GLN A 11 -18.04 -1.09 -3.94
N ASN A 12 -17.84 -2.36 -3.56
CA ASN A 12 -18.28 -3.54 -4.31
C ASN A 12 -17.79 -3.55 -5.78
N GLN A 13 -16.59 -3.05 -6.04
CA GLN A 13 -15.98 -2.94 -7.37
C GLN A 13 -15.08 -4.14 -7.72
N GLN A 14 -15.11 -5.22 -6.94
CA GLN A 14 -14.28 -6.41 -7.17
C GLN A 14 -14.51 -7.02 -8.55
N ASN A 15 -15.76 -7.04 -9.02
CA ASN A 15 -16.10 -7.51 -10.37
C ASN A 15 -15.49 -6.60 -11.44
N GLY A 16 -15.60 -5.29 -11.29
CA GLY A 16 -14.99 -4.33 -12.21
C GLY A 16 -13.47 -4.44 -12.27
N PHE A 17 -12.84 -4.65 -11.10
CA PHE A 17 -11.41 -4.91 -11.03
C PHE A 17 -11.02 -6.23 -11.70
N SER A 18 -11.77 -7.31 -11.46
CA SER A 18 -11.54 -8.60 -12.12
C SER A 18 -11.68 -8.50 -13.64
N GLU A 19 -12.69 -7.78 -14.15
CA GLU A 19 -12.85 -7.54 -15.58
C GLU A 19 -11.71 -6.70 -16.16
N LEU A 20 -11.19 -5.71 -15.42
CA LEU A 20 -10.03 -4.94 -15.86
C LEU A 20 -8.79 -5.84 -16.03
N LEU A 21 -8.56 -6.79 -15.12
CA LEU A 21 -7.45 -7.73 -15.25
C LEU A 21 -7.62 -8.66 -16.45
N LYS A 22 -8.84 -9.17 -16.71
CA LYS A 22 -9.15 -9.97 -17.91
C LYS A 22 -8.89 -9.19 -19.19
N VAL A 23 -9.28 -7.92 -19.25
CA VAL A 23 -9.04 -7.06 -20.42
C VAL A 23 -7.53 -6.85 -20.60
N ALA A 24 -6.78 -6.55 -19.54
CA ALA A 24 -5.33 -6.42 -19.61
C ALA A 24 -4.67 -7.71 -20.13
N GLU A 25 -5.12 -8.87 -19.65
CA GLU A 25 -4.64 -10.19 -20.07
C GLU A 25 -4.90 -10.45 -21.56
N LYS A 26 -6.13 -10.17 -22.03
CA LYS A 26 -6.50 -10.26 -23.45
C LYS A 26 -5.63 -9.39 -24.36
N HIS A 27 -5.12 -8.27 -23.83
CA HIS A 27 -4.25 -7.35 -24.56
C HIS A 27 -2.76 -7.55 -24.27
N HIS A 28 -2.38 -8.67 -23.64
CA HIS A 28 -1.00 -9.00 -23.27
C HIS A 28 -0.31 -7.88 -22.48
N LYS A 29 -1.07 -7.19 -21.62
CA LYS A 29 -0.54 -6.14 -20.75
C LYS A 29 -0.28 -6.71 -19.37
N LYS A 30 0.92 -6.48 -18.86
CA LYS A 30 1.28 -6.77 -17.48
C LYS A 30 0.63 -5.76 -16.55
N VAL A 31 0.12 -6.22 -15.42
CA VAL A 31 -0.50 -5.36 -14.40
C VAL A 31 0.26 -5.49 -13.09
N ILE A 32 0.68 -4.35 -12.54
CA ILE A 32 1.28 -4.27 -11.21
C ILE A 32 0.25 -3.63 -10.29
N VAL A 33 -0.24 -4.40 -9.33
CA VAL A 33 -1.17 -3.96 -8.31
C VAL A 33 -0.36 -3.63 -7.07
N MET A 34 -0.52 -2.42 -6.53
CA MET A 34 0.22 -1.96 -5.36
C MET A 34 -0.73 -1.67 -4.22
N SER A 35 -0.35 -2.10 -3.02
CA SER A 35 -1.10 -1.79 -1.82
C SER A 35 -0.95 -0.33 -1.43
N GLU A 36 -2.01 0.21 -0.85
CA GLU A 36 -1.98 1.54 -0.24
C GLU A 36 -1.20 1.53 1.11
N PRO A 37 -0.79 2.71 1.62
CA PRO A 37 -0.17 2.84 2.94
C PRO A 37 -1.09 2.40 4.07
N TYR A 38 -0.54 2.23 5.28
CA TYR A 38 -1.33 1.81 6.42
C TYR A 38 -2.48 2.78 6.73
N ALA A 39 -3.69 2.22 6.88
CA ALA A 39 -4.89 2.98 7.18
C ALA A 39 -5.01 3.24 8.70
N PHE A 40 -4.83 4.51 9.09
CA PHE A 40 -4.98 4.95 10.47
C PHE A 40 -6.41 5.42 10.79
N ASN A 41 -6.89 5.11 11.99
CA ASN A 41 -8.11 5.70 12.55
C ASN A 41 -7.84 7.03 13.32
N LYS A 42 -6.61 7.54 13.26
CA LYS A 42 -6.19 8.80 13.87
C LYS A 42 -5.71 9.77 12.80
N ASN A 43 -5.80 11.07 13.10
CA ASN A 43 -5.27 12.12 12.24
C ASN A 43 -3.74 12.19 12.39
N ILE A 44 -3.02 11.46 11.55
CA ILE A 44 -1.55 11.40 11.59
C ILE A 44 -0.93 12.76 11.29
N SER A 45 -1.52 13.56 10.39
CA SER A 45 -1.08 14.93 10.12
C SER A 45 -1.04 15.78 11.38
N LEU A 46 -2.08 15.71 12.22
CA LEU A 46 -2.14 16.44 13.48
C LEU A 46 -1.09 15.94 14.48
N LEU A 47 -0.92 14.62 14.59
CA LEU A 47 0.08 14.02 15.48
C LEU A 47 1.50 14.41 15.07
N PHE A 48 1.80 14.32 13.77
CA PHE A 48 3.09 14.72 13.20
C PHE A 48 3.37 16.21 13.43
N LYS A 49 2.44 17.11 13.09
CA LYS A 49 2.60 18.55 13.32
C LYS A 49 2.87 18.88 14.78
N ARG A 50 2.15 18.22 15.70
CA ARG A 50 2.33 18.41 17.15
C ARG A 50 3.68 17.89 17.63
N ALA A 51 4.12 16.73 17.14
CA ALA A 51 5.43 16.16 17.49
C ALA A 51 6.56 17.08 17.04
N MET A 52 6.49 17.59 15.80
CA MET A 52 7.44 18.57 15.27
C MET A 52 7.46 19.88 16.07
N TRP A 53 6.29 20.43 16.41
CA TRP A 53 6.18 21.67 17.20
C TRP A 53 6.76 21.53 18.62
N LEU A 54 6.60 20.35 19.23
CA LEU A 54 7.07 20.09 20.59
C LEU A 54 8.48 19.50 20.66
N HIS A 55 9.15 19.31 19.51
CA HIS A 55 10.43 18.62 19.40
C HIS A 55 10.41 17.25 20.10
N ARG A 56 9.39 16.44 19.82
CA ARG A 56 9.21 15.09 20.37
C ARG A 56 9.21 14.05 19.27
N ASP A 57 9.64 12.84 19.61
CA ASP A 57 9.57 11.71 18.70
C ASP A 57 8.11 11.35 18.38
N LEU A 58 7.86 11.06 17.11
CA LEU A 58 6.59 10.51 16.66
C LEU A 58 6.68 8.98 16.64
N ASN A 59 5.85 8.33 17.45
CA ASN A 59 5.72 6.88 17.43
C ASN A 59 4.28 6.49 17.02
N LEU A 60 4.17 5.72 15.94
CA LEU A 60 2.87 5.30 15.40
C LEU A 60 2.38 3.95 15.93
N GLN A 61 3.21 3.20 16.68
CA GLN A 61 2.90 1.85 17.14
C GLN A 61 1.61 1.77 17.96
N SER A 62 1.35 2.78 18.79
CA SER A 62 0.11 2.86 19.59
C SER A 62 -1.17 3.00 18.75
N TYR A 63 -1.05 3.24 17.44
CA TYR A 63 -2.17 3.43 16.52
C TYR A 63 -2.28 2.30 15.48
N MET A 64 -1.40 1.27 15.58
CA MET A 64 -1.32 0.13 14.66
C MET A 64 -2.40 -0.95 14.85
N ASN A 65 -3.22 -0.85 15.89
CA ASN A 65 -4.38 -1.72 16.07
C ASN A 65 -5.67 -0.90 15.96
N ASN A 66 -6.28 -0.91 14.79
CA ASN A 66 -7.50 -0.14 14.54
C ASN A 66 -8.42 -0.81 13.48
N PRO A 67 -9.73 -0.50 13.48
CA PRO A 67 -10.68 -1.12 12.57
C PRO A 67 -10.37 -0.92 11.08
N LYS A 68 -9.88 0.26 10.67
CA LYS A 68 -9.54 0.54 9.26
C LYS A 68 -8.41 -0.35 8.77
N ALA A 69 -7.41 -0.61 9.61
CA ALA A 69 -6.33 -1.53 9.27
C ALA A 69 -6.83 -2.99 9.14
N THR A 70 -7.81 -3.39 9.96
CA THR A 70 -8.47 -4.70 9.80
C THR A 70 -9.21 -4.80 8.48
N GLU A 71 -9.93 -3.76 8.08
CA GLU A 71 -10.61 -3.69 6.78
C GLU A 71 -9.62 -3.73 5.61
N GLN A 72 -8.53 -2.97 5.69
CA GLN A 72 -7.47 -2.96 4.70
C GLN A 72 -6.82 -4.33 4.52
N LYS A 73 -6.55 -5.06 5.63
CA LYS A 73 -6.06 -6.45 5.57
C LYS A 73 -7.05 -7.37 4.88
N ARG A 74 -8.34 -7.25 5.21
CA ARG A 74 -9.41 -8.03 4.54
C ARG A 74 -9.47 -7.72 3.05
N ALA A 75 -9.40 -6.45 2.68
CA ALA A 75 -9.42 -6.04 1.28
C ALA A 75 -8.22 -6.58 0.50
N THR A 76 -7.01 -6.48 1.08
CA THR A 76 -5.79 -7.04 0.48
C THR A 76 -5.93 -8.55 0.24
N LYS A 77 -6.51 -9.30 1.17
CA LYS A 77 -6.76 -10.74 0.99
C LYS A 77 -7.68 -11.01 -0.21
N ILE A 78 -8.80 -10.29 -0.31
CA ILE A 78 -9.76 -10.44 -1.42
C ILE A 78 -9.10 -10.07 -2.76
N ILE A 79 -8.35 -8.97 -2.80
CA ILE A 79 -7.62 -8.56 -4.01
C ILE A 79 -6.58 -9.60 -4.40
N ASN A 80 -5.85 -10.17 -3.44
CA ASN A 80 -4.88 -11.23 -3.71
C ASN A 80 -5.54 -12.49 -4.30
N GLU A 81 -6.74 -12.87 -3.83
CA GLU A 81 -7.52 -13.98 -4.39
C GLU A 81 -8.00 -13.72 -5.84
N ILE A 82 -8.17 -12.45 -6.22
CA ILE A 82 -8.49 -12.06 -7.60
C ILE A 82 -7.22 -12.08 -8.45
N VAL A 83 -6.17 -11.41 -7.99
CA VAL A 83 -4.88 -11.29 -8.70
C VAL A 83 -4.26 -12.66 -8.97
N SER A 84 -4.36 -13.61 -8.03
CA SER A 84 -3.78 -14.97 -8.21
C SER A 84 -4.37 -15.77 -9.36
N LYS A 85 -5.52 -15.35 -9.92
CA LYS A 85 -6.16 -15.98 -11.08
C LYS A 85 -5.67 -15.41 -12.41
N HIS A 86 -4.85 -14.37 -12.38
CA HIS A 86 -4.36 -13.65 -13.57
C HIS A 86 -2.84 -13.72 -13.63
N PRO A 87 -2.25 -14.58 -14.48
CA PRO A 87 -0.80 -14.80 -14.53
C PRO A 87 -0.01 -13.56 -15.00
N ASN A 88 -0.66 -12.65 -15.74
CA ASN A 88 -0.09 -11.37 -16.17
C ASN A 88 -0.20 -10.28 -15.08
N THR A 89 -0.47 -10.62 -13.83
CA THR A 89 -0.67 -9.66 -12.74
C THR A 89 0.16 -10.03 -11.51
N ILE A 90 0.84 -9.04 -10.93
CA ILE A 90 1.55 -9.18 -9.65
C ILE A 90 0.95 -8.22 -8.61
N LEU A 91 0.82 -8.69 -7.37
CA LEU A 91 0.48 -7.86 -6.21
C LEU A 91 1.74 -7.55 -5.40
N LEU A 92 1.97 -6.26 -5.15
CA LEU A 92 2.91 -5.74 -4.16
C LEU A 92 2.14 -5.36 -2.90
N THR A 93 2.40 -6.08 -1.83
CA THR A 93 1.71 -5.95 -0.54
C THR A 93 2.27 -4.81 0.29
N GLN A 94 1.49 -4.33 1.26
CA GLN A 94 1.92 -3.25 2.15
C GLN A 94 3.22 -3.60 2.91
N GLN A 95 3.40 -4.87 3.31
CA GLN A 95 4.60 -5.31 4.04
C GLN A 95 5.87 -5.30 3.17
N GLU A 96 5.70 -5.44 1.85
CA GLU A 96 6.78 -5.33 0.88
C GLU A 96 7.09 -3.86 0.54
N LEU A 97 6.09 -2.98 0.59
CA LEU A 97 6.23 -1.58 0.17
C LEU A 97 6.59 -0.61 1.31
N PHE A 98 6.31 -0.96 2.57
CA PHE A 98 6.45 -0.06 3.70
C PHE A 98 7.01 -0.77 4.93
N ARG A 99 7.85 -0.06 5.71
CA ARG A 99 8.30 -0.52 7.03
C ARG A 99 7.12 -0.77 7.96
N SER A 100 7.25 -1.74 8.86
CA SER A 100 6.20 -2.15 9.80
C SER A 100 5.78 -1.04 10.77
N ASP A 101 6.67 -0.09 11.08
CA ASP A 101 6.40 1.08 11.91
C ASP A 101 5.68 2.21 11.16
N GLN A 102 5.52 2.08 9.84
CA GLN A 102 4.90 3.07 8.96
C GLN A 102 5.61 4.43 8.95
N MET A 103 6.90 4.43 9.31
CA MET A 103 7.77 5.59 9.31
C MET A 103 8.68 5.57 8.08
N ALA A 104 8.66 6.64 7.29
CA ALA A 104 9.54 6.82 6.13
C ALA A 104 10.97 7.17 6.56
N THR A 105 11.09 7.94 7.65
CA THR A 105 12.33 8.24 8.38
C THR A 105 12.03 8.18 9.87
N ASP A 106 13.02 8.37 10.73
CA ASP A 106 12.81 8.35 12.19
C ASP A 106 11.81 9.40 12.70
N THR A 107 11.52 10.44 11.91
CA THR A 107 10.61 11.53 12.29
C THR A 107 9.41 11.71 11.35
N ILE A 108 9.48 11.18 10.12
CA ILE A 108 8.48 11.45 9.08
C ILE A 108 7.72 10.17 8.75
N PRO A 109 6.38 10.15 8.85
CA PRO A 109 5.58 9.00 8.45
C PRO A 109 5.47 8.88 6.91
N TYR A 110 5.21 7.68 6.39
CA TYR A 110 4.97 7.50 4.95
C TYR A 110 3.79 8.34 4.45
N SER A 111 2.72 8.39 5.25
CA SER A 111 1.47 9.07 4.94
C SER A 111 0.98 9.91 6.12
N LEU A 112 0.42 11.08 5.82
CA LEU A 112 -0.16 11.98 6.83
C LEU A 112 -1.68 11.79 7.00
N ASP A 113 -2.34 11.15 6.04
CA ASP A 113 -3.78 10.90 6.05
C ASP A 113 -4.14 9.41 5.95
N GLY A 114 -3.14 8.53 5.86
CA GLY A 114 -3.30 7.09 5.69
C GLY A 114 -3.84 6.68 4.31
N ARG A 115 -3.91 7.61 3.34
CA ARG A 115 -4.41 7.37 1.98
C ARG A 115 -3.41 7.79 0.90
N HIS A 116 -2.77 8.93 1.09
CA HIS A 116 -1.76 9.48 0.19
C HIS A 116 -0.37 9.39 0.82
N ILE A 117 0.60 8.91 0.04
CA ILE A 117 2.01 8.99 0.40
C ILE A 117 2.55 10.39 0.16
N SER A 118 3.42 10.85 1.06
CA SER A 118 4.20 12.08 0.81
C SER A 118 5.31 11.82 -0.21
N ILE A 119 5.98 12.88 -0.69
CA ILE A 119 7.16 12.72 -1.56
C ILE A 119 8.26 11.93 -0.84
N ILE A 120 8.56 12.29 0.41
CA ILE A 120 9.53 11.58 1.25
C ILE A 120 9.08 10.14 1.47
N GLY A 121 7.80 9.91 1.73
CA GLY A 121 7.23 8.58 1.85
C GLY A 121 7.35 7.75 0.57
N SER A 122 7.19 8.37 -0.60
CA SER A 122 7.32 7.70 -1.89
C SER A 122 8.76 7.24 -2.13
N LEU A 123 9.74 8.11 -1.87
CA LEU A 123 11.16 7.78 -1.99
C LEU A 123 11.56 6.68 -1.02
N ALA A 124 11.22 6.83 0.26
CA ALA A 124 11.53 5.83 1.28
C ALA A 124 10.82 4.48 1.03
N SER A 125 9.64 4.49 0.38
CA SER A 125 8.92 3.26 0.03
C SER A 125 9.62 2.54 -1.11
N ALA A 126 10.11 3.27 -2.11
CA ALA A 126 10.92 2.71 -3.18
C ALA A 126 12.24 2.13 -2.63
N GLU A 127 12.99 2.90 -1.84
CA GLU A 127 14.25 2.46 -1.22
C GLU A 127 14.07 1.23 -0.33
N TYR A 128 12.98 1.17 0.44
CA TYR A 128 12.64 0.02 1.26
C TYR A 128 12.26 -1.20 0.41
N PHE A 129 11.45 -1.00 -0.63
CA PHE A 129 10.98 -2.06 -1.50
C PHE A 129 12.13 -2.71 -2.29
N GLU A 130 13.11 -1.92 -2.75
CA GLU A 130 14.31 -2.41 -3.45
C GLU A 130 15.14 -3.41 -2.63
N GLN A 131 14.99 -3.40 -1.31
CA GLN A 131 15.67 -4.33 -0.39
C GLN A 131 14.85 -5.59 -0.12
N GLN A 132 13.60 -5.68 -0.59
CA GLN A 132 12.74 -6.83 -0.36
C GLN A 132 12.92 -7.90 -1.44
N ALA A 133 12.75 -9.17 -1.07
CA ALA A 133 12.79 -10.28 -2.02
C ALA A 133 11.79 -10.12 -3.19
N LYS A 134 10.66 -9.45 -2.95
CA LYS A 134 9.63 -9.17 -3.96
C LYS A 134 10.12 -8.26 -5.08
N TYR A 135 11.14 -7.44 -4.86
CA TYR A 135 11.73 -6.59 -5.89
C TYR A 135 12.34 -7.42 -7.03
N GLU A 136 13.03 -8.52 -6.70
CA GLU A 136 13.57 -9.44 -7.70
C GLU A 136 12.44 -10.10 -8.51
N THR A 137 11.35 -10.52 -7.85
CA THR A 137 10.16 -11.03 -8.53
C THR A 137 9.54 -10.00 -9.46
N LEU A 138 9.47 -8.73 -9.05
CA LEU A 138 8.96 -7.65 -9.90
C LEU A 138 9.84 -7.45 -11.14
N LYS A 139 11.17 -7.46 -10.98
CA LYS A 139 12.10 -7.34 -12.10
C LYS A 139 11.87 -8.47 -13.10
N GLN A 140 11.88 -9.73 -12.64
CA GLN A 140 11.60 -10.90 -13.48
C GLN A 140 10.26 -10.75 -14.21
N PHE A 141 9.20 -10.43 -13.46
CA PHE A 141 7.87 -10.20 -14.00
C PHE A 141 7.84 -9.11 -15.08
N ILE A 142 8.63 -8.04 -14.99
CA ILE A 142 8.68 -6.97 -16.01
C ILE A 142 9.41 -7.43 -17.27
N TRP A 143 10.47 -8.23 -17.14
CA TRP A 143 11.33 -8.65 -18.26
C TRP A 143 10.81 -9.88 -19.03
N GLU A 144 10.00 -10.73 -18.39
CA GLU A 144 9.41 -11.95 -19.01
C GLU A 144 8.12 -11.72 -19.79
#